data_AF-A0A931S6M0-F1
#
_entry.id   AF-A0A931S6M0-F1
#
_cell.length_a   1.000
_cell.length_b   1.000
_cell.length_c   1.000
_cell.angle_alpha   90.00
_cell.angle_beta   90.00
_cell.angle_gamma   90.00
#
_symmetry.space_group_name_H-M   'P 1'
#
loop_
_entity.id
_entity.type
_entity.pdbx_description
1 polymer ?
#
loop_
_entity_poly.entity_id
_entity_poly.type
_entity_poly.pdbx_seq_one_letter_code
_entity_poly.pdbx_strand_id
1 'polypeptide(L)'
;MTNVNKLFRRLTIRTKLVIAFALLGIVPLLVVGGYGAFYSFSLHVILLVGGLVLVIAITVGIIAASHFTKPILELSRGAEIVAAGNFNHSIKAETNDEIEDLAHTFNLMTDKLKKHEGQLRDAHERLEMKAREAAALYRLGTEISAFLDLDKILDLVANRAQELLGADVAALGLLTEDGHGFSVGATSGPAEAFSFGSGQTIPGFPECIGCCTVSKENGGPKNSTFACRVINGDYLKAQLAVPLKTRDKVIGALCVGNR
;
A
#
# COMPACT_ATOMS: atom_id res chain seq x y z
N MET A 1 -44.67 -10.22 52.70
CA MET A 1 -43.88 -8.98 52.56
C MET A 1 -43.13 -9.01 51.23
N THR A 2 -43.78 -8.55 50.17
CA THR A 2 -43.16 -8.36 48.85
C THR A 2 -42.06 -7.33 48.98
N ASN A 3 -40.83 -7.76 48.68
CA ASN A 3 -39.61 -7.00 48.88
C ASN A 3 -39.63 -5.75 47.98
N VAL A 4 -39.82 -4.56 48.57
CA VAL A 4 -39.88 -3.25 47.88
C VAL A 4 -38.69 -3.03 46.94
N ASN A 5 -37.54 -3.63 47.29
CA ASN A 5 -36.32 -3.62 46.49
C ASN A 5 -36.49 -4.29 45.11
N LYS A 6 -37.36 -5.30 45.00
CA LYS A 6 -37.65 -5.99 43.73
C LYS A 6 -38.52 -5.16 42.79
N LEU A 7 -39.36 -4.28 43.34
CA LEU A 7 -40.22 -3.37 42.58
C LEU A 7 -39.41 -2.21 42.00
N PHE A 8 -38.53 -1.59 42.81
CA PHE A 8 -37.63 -0.53 42.36
C PHE A 8 -36.61 -0.98 41.31
N ARG A 9 -36.24 -2.27 41.31
CA ARG A 9 -35.27 -2.83 40.36
C ARG A 9 -35.78 -2.97 38.92
N ARG A 10 -37.10 -2.95 38.68
CA ARG A 10 -37.70 -2.98 37.32
C ARG A 10 -38.09 -1.61 36.78
N LEU A 11 -37.91 -0.56 37.57
CA LEU A 11 -38.31 0.79 37.20
C LEU A 11 -37.21 1.46 36.39
N THR A 12 -37.60 2.04 35.25
CA THR A 12 -36.72 2.88 34.42
C THR A 12 -36.16 4.05 35.21
N ILE A 13 -34.99 4.55 34.81
CA ILE A 13 -34.30 5.67 35.48
C ILE A 13 -35.24 6.88 35.65
N ARG A 14 -36.01 7.19 34.61
CA ARG A 14 -36.99 8.28 34.62
C ARG A 14 -38.03 8.10 35.73
N THR A 15 -38.54 6.89 35.91
CA THR A 15 -39.60 6.64 36.90
C THR A 15 -39.06 6.71 38.33
N LYS A 16 -37.82 6.23 38.56
CA LYS A 16 -37.12 6.39 39.85
C LYS A 16 -36.92 7.88 40.20
N LEU A 17 -36.51 8.71 39.24
CA LEU A 17 -36.34 10.15 39.42
C LEU A 17 -37.66 10.87 39.73
N VAL A 18 -38.74 10.52 39.04
CA VAL A 18 -40.07 11.11 39.29
C VAL A 18 -40.57 10.76 40.69
N ILE A 19 -40.40 9.51 41.15
CA ILE A 19 -40.78 9.10 42.51
C ILE A 19 -39.96 9.86 43.55
N ALA A 20 -38.65 10.01 43.34
CA ALA A 20 -37.78 10.75 44.26
C ALA A 20 -38.18 12.24 44.36
N PHE A 21 -38.49 12.90 43.24
CA PHE A 21 -38.96 14.28 43.21
C PHE A 21 -40.33 14.44 43.90
N ALA A 22 -41.27 13.52 43.66
CA ALA A 22 -42.59 13.56 44.28
C ALA A 22 -42.50 13.39 45.82
N LEU A 23 -41.64 12.49 46.30
CA LEU A 23 -41.43 12.24 47.73
C LEU A 23 -40.69 13.38 48.45
N LEU A 24 -39.75 14.06 47.79
CA LEU A 24 -39.00 15.17 48.38
C LEU A 24 -39.70 16.53 48.27
N GLY A 25 -40.51 16.74 47.24
CA GLY A 25 -41.19 18.01 47.01
C GLY A 25 -42.63 18.04 47.54
N ILE A 26 -43.47 17.15 47.04
CA ILE A 26 -44.93 17.23 47.21
C ILE A 26 -45.36 16.72 48.58
N VAL A 27 -44.79 15.61 49.04
CA VAL A 27 -45.18 15.00 50.32
C VAL A 27 -44.89 15.92 51.52
N PRO A 28 -43.70 16.56 51.65
CA PRO A 28 -43.44 17.47 52.75
C PRO A 28 -44.33 18.71 52.73
N LEU A 29 -44.62 19.24 51.54
CA LEU A 29 -45.53 20.37 51.36
C LEU A 29 -46.95 20.05 51.82
N LEU A 30 -47.48 18.87 51.47
CA LEU A 30 -48.80 18.41 51.93
C LEU A 30 -48.83 18.19 53.44
N VAL A 31 -47.77 17.62 54.02
CA VAL A 31 -47.69 17.36 55.46
C VAL A 31 -47.62 18.68 56.23
N VAL A 32 -46.70 19.59 55.87
CA VAL A 32 -46.52 20.87 56.58
C VAL A 32 -47.72 21.80 56.36
N GLY A 33 -48.20 21.92 55.11
CA GLY A 33 -49.34 22.77 54.77
C GLY A 33 -50.64 22.28 55.37
N GLY A 34 -50.87 20.95 55.37
CA GLY A 34 -52.03 20.33 56.00
C GLY A 34 -52.03 20.49 57.52
N TYR A 35 -50.89 20.26 58.18
CA TYR A 35 -50.77 20.47 59.63
C TYR A 35 -50.97 21.94 60.03
N GLY A 36 -50.42 22.88 59.26
CA GLY A 36 -50.58 24.31 59.51
C GLY A 36 -52.02 24.82 59.35
N ALA A 37 -52.87 24.13 58.58
CA ALA A 37 -54.27 24.49 58.40
C ALA A 37 -55.18 24.07 59.57
N PHE A 38 -54.80 23.03 60.33
CA PHE A 38 -55.61 22.47 61.41
C PHE A 38 -55.05 22.75 62.82
N TYR A 39 -53.75 23.05 62.95
CA TYR A 39 -53.07 23.27 64.23
C TYR A 39 -52.18 24.53 64.18
N SER A 40 -51.97 25.19 65.32
CA SER A 40 -50.99 26.27 65.43
C SER A 40 -49.57 25.76 65.20
N PHE A 41 -48.78 26.50 64.43
CA PHE A 41 -47.47 26.07 63.93
C PHE A 41 -46.46 25.93 65.09
N SER A 42 -46.19 24.70 65.53
CA SER A 42 -45.19 24.42 66.56
C SER A 42 -43.80 24.26 65.96
N LEU A 43 -42.83 25.07 66.41
CA LEU A 43 -41.45 25.07 65.94
C LEU A 43 -40.80 23.67 65.89
N HIS A 44 -41.12 22.84 66.89
CA HIS A 44 -40.61 21.47 67.01
C HIS A 44 -41.02 20.56 65.83
N VAL A 45 -42.23 20.73 65.31
CA VAL A 45 -42.73 19.93 64.18
C VAL A 45 -42.00 20.30 62.89
N ILE A 46 -41.73 21.59 62.69
CA ILE A 46 -40.97 22.08 61.53
C ILE A 46 -39.56 21.49 61.53
N LEU A 47 -38.88 21.53 62.67
CA LEU A 47 -37.51 21.03 62.81
C LEU A 47 -37.44 19.51 62.56
N LEU A 48 -38.42 18.75 63.07
CA LEU A 48 -38.49 17.31 62.81
C LEU A 48 -38.75 16.99 61.34
N VAL A 49 -39.71 17.64 60.70
CA VAL A 49 -40.02 17.42 59.28
C VAL A 49 -38.87 17.88 58.39
N GLY A 50 -38.29 19.05 58.67
CA GLY A 50 -37.13 19.57 57.95
C GLY A 50 -35.91 18.65 58.08
N GLY A 51 -35.64 18.15 59.29
CA GLY A 51 -34.58 17.16 59.53
C GLY A 51 -34.81 15.86 58.77
N LEU A 52 -36.05 15.34 58.75
CA LEU A 52 -36.40 14.15 57.99
C LEU A 52 -36.17 14.35 56.48
N VAL A 53 -36.62 15.47 55.93
CA VAL A 53 -36.42 15.82 54.51
C VAL A 53 -34.92 15.90 54.17
N LEU A 54 -34.11 16.51 55.05
CA LEU A 54 -32.66 16.59 54.87
C LEU A 54 -32.03 15.19 54.80
N VAL A 55 -32.38 14.30 55.73
CA VAL A 55 -31.87 12.92 55.76
C VAL A 55 -32.27 12.16 54.50
N ILE A 56 -33.52 12.30 54.04
CA ILE A 56 -34.00 11.67 52.80
C ILE A 56 -33.23 12.24 51.60
N ALA A 57 -33.03 13.56 51.53
CA ALA A 57 -32.32 14.20 50.42
C ALA A 57 -30.87 13.71 50.31
N ILE A 58 -30.16 13.61 51.44
CA ILE A 58 -28.80 13.07 51.49
C ILE A 58 -28.78 11.60 51.04
N THR A 59 -29.73 10.80 51.52
CA THR A 59 -29.83 9.37 51.19
C THR A 59 -30.07 9.17 49.69
N VAL A 60 -31.01 9.92 49.10
CA VAL A 60 -31.29 9.89 47.65
C VAL A 60 -30.08 10.34 46.85
N GLY A 61 -29.39 11.40 47.28
CA GLY A 61 -28.18 11.89 46.62
C GLY A 61 -27.07 10.84 46.55
N ILE A 62 -26.82 10.13 47.65
CA ILE A 62 -25.82 9.05 47.70
C ILE A 62 -26.22 7.90 46.77
N ILE A 63 -27.49 7.49 46.79
CA ILE A 63 -28.00 6.43 45.90
C ILE A 63 -27.85 6.84 44.44
N ALA A 64 -28.27 8.05 44.08
CA ALA A 64 -28.18 8.57 42.71
C ALA A 64 -26.73 8.63 42.21
N ALA A 65 -25.79 9.10 43.03
CA ALA A 65 -24.37 9.12 42.68
C ALA A 65 -23.82 7.71 42.42
N SER A 66 -24.25 6.72 43.21
CA SER A 66 -23.82 5.34 43.03
C SER A 66 -24.45 4.64 41.83
N HIS A 67 -25.69 5.00 41.47
CA HIS A 67 -26.47 4.31 40.45
C HIS A 67 -26.33 4.94 39.05
N PHE A 68 -26.06 6.25 38.96
CA PHE A 68 -25.93 6.96 37.69
C PHE A 68 -24.50 7.43 37.44
N THR A 69 -23.94 8.18 38.39
CA THR A 69 -22.65 8.84 38.17
C THR A 69 -21.50 7.85 38.03
N LYS A 70 -21.45 6.80 38.87
CA LYS A 70 -20.39 5.78 38.78
C LYS A 70 -20.39 5.02 37.44
N PRO A 71 -21.50 4.40 36.99
CA PRO A 71 -21.51 3.69 35.70
C PRO A 71 -21.23 4.58 34.49
N ILE A 72 -21.73 5.83 34.49
CA ILE A 72 -21.46 6.78 33.39
C ILE A 72 -19.97 7.12 33.33
N LEU A 73 -19.32 7.30 34.48
CA LEU A 73 -17.88 7.57 34.53
C LEU A 73 -17.06 6.35 34.06
N GLU A 74 -17.51 5.13 34.40
CA GLU A 74 -16.90 3.90 33.90
C GLU A 74 -17.04 3.76 32.37
N LEU A 75 -18.21 4.10 31.81
CA LEU A 75 -18.42 4.20 30.36
C LEU A 75 -17.50 5.21 29.70
N SER A 76 -17.35 6.40 30.29
CA SER A 76 -16.44 7.42 29.78
C SER A 76 -14.98 6.93 29.75
N ARG A 77 -14.51 6.33 30.85
CA ARG A 77 -13.14 5.78 30.93
C ARG A 77 -12.94 4.60 29.99
N GLY A 78 -13.93 3.72 29.89
CA GLY A 78 -13.89 2.61 28.95
C GLY A 78 -13.78 3.08 27.51
N ALA A 79 -14.50 4.15 27.15
CA ALA A 79 -14.40 4.78 25.83
C ALA A 79 -13.00 5.35 25.57
N GLU A 80 -12.36 5.99 26.55
CA GLU A 80 -10.97 6.46 26.42
C GLU A 80 -9.98 5.31 26.19
N ILE A 81 -10.13 4.19 26.92
CA ILE A 81 -9.29 2.99 26.75
C ILE A 81 -9.45 2.38 25.35
N VAL A 82 -10.69 2.29 24.87
CA VAL A 82 -11.01 1.78 23.52
C VAL A 82 -10.49 2.73 22.45
N ALA A 83 -10.61 4.05 22.65
CA ALA A 83 -10.06 5.06 21.74
C ALA A 83 -8.53 5.03 21.66
N ALA A 84 -7.85 4.62 22.74
CA ALA A 84 -6.42 4.39 22.76
C ALA A 84 -5.98 3.08 22.05
N GLY A 85 -6.92 2.33 21.47
CA GLY A 85 -6.66 1.11 20.70
C GLY A 85 -6.75 -0.19 21.51
N ASN A 86 -7.15 -0.15 22.78
CA ASN A 86 -7.33 -1.37 23.56
C ASN A 86 -8.77 -1.88 23.49
N PHE A 87 -9.06 -2.68 22.46
CA PHE A 87 -10.39 -3.28 22.25
C PHE A 87 -10.65 -4.54 23.10
N ASN A 88 -9.79 -4.88 24.06
CA ASN A 88 -10.03 -5.98 24.99
C ASN A 88 -10.77 -5.54 26.27
N HIS A 89 -11.01 -4.23 26.42
CA HIS A 89 -11.75 -3.70 27.55
C HIS A 89 -13.26 -3.95 27.41
N SER A 90 -13.91 -4.35 28.50
CA SER A 90 -15.37 -4.51 28.54
C SER A 90 -15.93 -3.95 29.84
N ILE A 91 -17.15 -3.44 29.75
CA ILE A 91 -17.86 -2.82 30.86
C ILE A 91 -18.90 -3.80 31.39
N LYS A 92 -18.90 -4.02 32.70
CA LYS A 92 -19.90 -4.84 33.39
C LYS A 92 -20.82 -3.93 34.18
N ALA A 93 -22.01 -3.67 33.67
CA ALA A 93 -23.06 -2.97 34.39
C ALA A 93 -24.20 -3.95 34.65
N GLU A 94 -24.62 -4.09 35.91
CA GLU A 94 -25.76 -4.94 36.33
C GLU A 94 -26.87 -4.06 36.95
N THR A 95 -27.15 -2.92 36.32
CA THR A 95 -28.09 -1.92 36.85
C THR A 95 -29.56 -2.28 36.59
N ASN A 96 -29.82 -3.25 35.72
CA ASN A 96 -31.13 -3.72 35.28
C ASN A 96 -32.02 -2.59 34.73
N ASP A 97 -31.40 -1.64 34.04
CA ASP A 97 -32.03 -0.45 33.48
C ASP A 97 -31.33 -0.01 32.19
N GLU A 98 -31.65 1.18 31.69
CA GLU A 98 -31.12 1.72 30.45
C GLU A 98 -29.57 1.89 30.43
N ILE A 99 -28.92 1.92 31.60
CA ILE A 99 -27.46 1.95 31.69
C ILE A 99 -26.85 0.57 31.34
N GLU A 100 -27.52 -0.51 31.72
CA GLU A 100 -27.09 -1.88 31.37
C GLU A 100 -27.20 -2.09 29.85
N ASP A 101 -28.29 -1.64 29.24
CA ASP A 101 -28.46 -1.67 27.78
C ASP A 101 -27.36 -0.86 27.06
N LEU A 102 -26.98 0.29 27.61
CA LEU A 102 -25.90 1.12 27.08
C LEU A 102 -24.54 0.42 27.19
N ALA A 103 -24.26 -0.24 28.32
CA ALA A 103 -23.04 -1.03 28.51
C ALA A 103 -22.97 -2.21 27.53
N HIS A 104 -24.09 -2.91 27.30
CA HIS A 104 -24.16 -3.97 26.28
C HIS A 104 -23.88 -3.43 24.88
N THR A 105 -24.47 -2.29 24.53
CA THR A 105 -24.25 -1.64 23.22
C THR A 105 -22.78 -1.21 23.05
N PHE A 106 -22.18 -0.66 24.11
CA PHE A 106 -20.76 -0.30 24.13
C PHE A 106 -19.85 -1.52 23.91
N ASN A 107 -20.10 -2.63 24.60
CA ASN A 107 -19.33 -3.86 24.45
C ASN A 107 -19.47 -4.43 23.04
N LEU A 108 -20.68 -4.42 22.46
CA LEU A 108 -20.92 -4.87 21.08
C LEU A 108 -20.11 -4.05 20.06
N MET A 109 -20.05 -2.73 20.24
CA MET A 109 -19.23 -1.86 19.41
C MET A 109 -17.74 -2.19 19.55
N THR A 110 -17.27 -2.41 20.78
CA THR A 110 -15.87 -2.75 21.07
C THR A 110 -15.47 -4.09 20.44
N ASP A 111 -16.33 -5.11 20.50
CA ASP A 111 -16.11 -6.40 19.83
C ASP A 111 -16.05 -6.27 18.30
N LYS A 112 -16.89 -5.41 17.71
CA LYS A 112 -16.84 -5.13 16.27
C LYS A 112 -15.52 -4.47 15.89
N LEU A 113 -15.05 -3.48 16.66
CA LEU A 113 -13.76 -2.83 16.44
C LEU A 113 -12.61 -3.84 16.50
N LYS A 114 -12.58 -4.68 17.54
CA LYS A 114 -11.59 -5.76 17.69
C LYS A 114 -11.56 -6.69 16.47
N LYS A 115 -12.73 -7.08 15.97
CA LYS A 115 -12.84 -7.94 14.78
C LYS A 115 -12.33 -7.24 13.52
N HIS A 116 -12.67 -5.96 13.34
CA HIS A 116 -12.21 -5.17 12.19
C HIS A 116 -10.69 -4.99 12.21
N GLU A 117 -10.08 -4.75 13.37
CA GLU A 117 -8.63 -4.66 13.52
C GLU A 117 -7.96 -5.99 13.12
N GLY A 118 -8.48 -7.13 13.59
CA GLY A 118 -7.98 -8.44 13.19
C GLY A 118 -8.05 -8.67 11.67
N GLN A 119 -9.16 -8.29 11.04
CA GLN A 119 -9.33 -8.39 9.58
C GLN A 119 -8.35 -7.49 8.81
N LEU A 120 -8.09 -6.27 9.30
CA LEU A 120 -7.11 -5.37 8.70
C LEU A 120 -5.70 -5.95 8.79
N ARG A 121 -5.34 -6.53 9.94
CA ARG A 121 -4.03 -7.18 10.11
C ARG A 121 -3.85 -8.36 9.16
N ASP A 122 -4.84 -9.24 9.08
CA ASP A 122 -4.81 -10.39 8.16
C ASP A 122 -4.73 -9.95 6.69
N ALA A 123 -5.45 -8.87 6.33
CA ALA A 123 -5.39 -8.31 4.99
C ALA A 123 -4.01 -7.73 4.66
N HIS A 124 -3.38 -7.05 5.63
CA HIS A 124 -2.03 -6.51 5.48
C HIS A 124 -0.99 -7.63 5.27
N GLU A 125 -1.04 -8.69 6.07
CA GLU A 125 -0.16 -9.86 5.93
C GLU A 125 -0.32 -10.51 4.55
N ARG A 126 -1.56 -10.64 4.04
CA ARG A 126 -1.81 -11.17 2.69
C ARG A 126 -1.27 -10.26 1.59
N LEU A 127 -1.39 -8.95 1.74
CA LEU A 127 -0.83 -7.98 0.79
C LEU A 127 0.69 -8.07 0.75
N GLU A 128 1.35 -8.17 1.91
CA GLU A 128 2.80 -8.37 1.97
C GLU A 128 3.24 -9.66 1.30
N MET A 129 2.54 -10.77 1.53
CA MET A 129 2.87 -12.04 0.87
C MET A 129 2.75 -11.94 -0.64
N LYS A 130 1.67 -11.34 -1.16
CA LYS A 130 1.49 -11.12 -2.60
C LYS A 130 2.55 -10.19 -3.18
N ALA A 131 2.93 -9.15 -2.46
CA ALA A 131 4.00 -8.24 -2.89
C ALA A 131 5.35 -8.96 -2.98
N ARG A 132 5.66 -9.87 -2.03
CA ARG A 132 6.87 -10.70 -2.09
C ARG A 132 6.85 -11.66 -3.27
N GLU A 133 5.72 -12.32 -3.53
CA GLU A 133 5.55 -13.21 -4.67
C GLU A 133 5.77 -12.47 -6.00
N ALA A 134 5.13 -11.30 -6.16
CA ALA A 134 5.31 -10.46 -7.34
C ALA A 134 6.77 -9.99 -7.51
N ALA A 135 7.44 -9.61 -6.42
CA ALA A 135 8.84 -9.22 -6.44
C ALA A 135 9.78 -10.37 -6.85
N ALA A 136 9.49 -11.60 -6.38
CA ALA A 136 10.25 -12.79 -6.77
C ALA A 136 10.07 -13.11 -8.27
N LEU A 137 8.83 -13.06 -8.77
CA LEU A 137 8.55 -13.24 -10.19
C LEU A 137 9.23 -12.17 -11.05
N TYR A 138 9.19 -10.91 -10.62
CA TYR A 138 9.84 -9.81 -11.33
C TYR A 138 11.35 -10.01 -11.45
N ARG A 139 12.03 -10.45 -10.38
CA ARG A 139 13.47 -10.75 -10.41
C ARG A 139 13.83 -11.80 -11.45
N LEU A 140 13.09 -12.92 -11.48
CA LEU A 140 13.26 -13.96 -12.49
C LEU A 140 12.99 -13.41 -13.90
N GLY A 141 11.95 -12.59 -14.06
CA GLY A 141 11.63 -11.93 -15.32
C GLY A 141 12.75 -11.04 -15.83
N THR A 142 13.36 -10.22 -14.97
CA THR A 142 14.48 -9.34 -15.36
C THR A 142 15.76 -10.12 -15.66
N GLU A 143 16.01 -11.24 -14.98
CA GLU A 143 17.14 -12.13 -15.28
C GLU A 143 16.95 -12.82 -16.64
N ILE A 144 15.72 -13.17 -17.02
CA ILE A 144 15.40 -13.76 -18.32
C ILE A 144 15.38 -12.71 -19.43
N SER A 145 14.81 -11.52 -19.21
CA SER A 145 14.74 -10.44 -20.20
C SER A 145 16.11 -9.88 -20.58
N ALA A 146 17.13 -10.06 -19.72
CA ALA A 146 18.52 -9.77 -20.07
C ALA A 146 19.03 -10.61 -21.27
N PHE A 147 18.34 -11.68 -21.66
CA PHE A 147 18.68 -12.51 -22.82
C PHE A 147 17.99 -12.12 -24.14
N LEU A 148 16.98 -11.24 -24.16
CA LEU A 148 16.01 -11.18 -25.28
C LEU A 148 15.79 -9.79 -25.91
N ASP A 149 16.85 -9.00 -26.07
CA ASP A 149 16.82 -7.84 -26.98
C ASP A 149 18.15 -7.70 -27.72
N LEU A 150 18.48 -8.76 -28.47
CA LEU A 150 19.69 -8.84 -29.27
C LEU A 150 19.81 -7.59 -30.16
N ASP A 151 18.73 -7.20 -30.85
CA ASP A 151 18.71 -6.04 -31.74
C ASP A 151 19.10 -4.75 -31.03
N LYS A 152 18.55 -4.46 -29.83
CA LYS A 152 18.96 -3.28 -29.04
C LYS A 152 20.40 -3.31 -28.57
N ILE A 153 20.92 -4.49 -28.22
CA ILE A 153 22.33 -4.63 -27.84
C ILE A 153 23.22 -4.38 -29.07
N LEU A 154 22.88 -4.95 -30.23
CA LEU A 154 23.64 -4.76 -31.45
C LEU A 154 23.63 -3.28 -31.88
N ASP A 155 22.49 -2.59 -31.78
CA ASP A 155 22.36 -1.16 -32.05
C ASP A 155 23.22 -0.32 -31.08
N LEU A 156 23.18 -0.63 -29.79
CA LEU A 156 24.01 0.06 -28.79
C LEU A 156 25.51 -0.12 -29.10
N VAL A 157 25.93 -1.34 -29.45
CA VAL A 157 27.32 -1.64 -29.78
C VAL A 157 27.76 -0.94 -31.06
N ALA A 158 26.93 -0.95 -32.11
CA ALA A 158 27.24 -0.27 -33.37
C ALA A 158 27.38 1.25 -33.17
N ASN A 159 26.46 1.87 -32.44
CA ASN A 159 26.52 3.30 -32.10
C ASN A 159 27.79 3.64 -31.32
N ARG A 160 28.12 2.86 -30.27
CA ARG A 160 29.34 3.09 -29.49
C ARG A 160 30.61 2.87 -30.27
N ALA A 161 30.64 1.89 -31.18
CA ALA A 161 31.77 1.64 -32.04
C ALA A 161 32.02 2.81 -33.00
N GLN A 162 30.96 3.36 -33.61
CA GLN A 162 31.06 4.55 -34.46
C GLN A 162 31.65 5.73 -33.67
N GLU A 163 31.09 6.03 -32.50
CA GLU A 163 31.52 7.14 -31.64
C GLU A 163 32.98 7.00 -31.17
N LEU A 164 33.35 5.84 -30.62
CA LEU A 164 34.68 5.62 -30.03
C LEU A 164 35.79 5.59 -31.08
N LEU A 165 35.48 5.11 -32.29
CA LEU A 165 36.45 5.04 -33.39
C LEU A 165 36.49 6.34 -34.20
N GLY A 166 35.63 7.32 -33.88
CA GLY A 166 35.50 8.55 -34.64
C GLY A 166 35.17 8.28 -36.11
N ALA A 167 34.31 7.28 -36.34
CA ALA A 167 33.95 6.83 -37.67
C ALA A 167 32.69 7.50 -38.20
N ASP A 168 32.54 7.58 -39.52
CA ASP A 168 31.30 8.10 -40.13
C ASP A 168 30.16 7.09 -40.07
N VAL A 169 30.51 5.79 -40.12
CA VAL A 169 29.54 4.68 -40.05
C VAL A 169 30.07 3.46 -39.31
N ALA A 170 29.15 2.70 -38.72
CA ALA A 170 29.38 1.36 -38.22
C ALA A 170 28.24 0.41 -38.63
N ALA A 171 28.57 -0.83 -38.96
CA ALA A 171 27.63 -1.91 -39.22
C ALA A 171 28.06 -3.16 -38.47
N LEU A 172 27.12 -3.79 -37.78
CA LEU A 172 27.32 -5.03 -37.05
C LEU A 172 26.37 -6.08 -37.60
N GLY A 173 26.89 -7.26 -37.93
CA GLY A 173 26.07 -8.37 -38.35
C GLY A 173 26.61 -9.72 -37.94
N LEU A 174 25.73 -10.71 -38.01
CA LEU A 174 25.97 -12.08 -37.60
C LEU A 174 25.95 -13.00 -38.82
N LEU A 175 26.79 -14.02 -38.81
CA LEU A 175 26.73 -15.09 -39.80
C LEU A 175 25.43 -15.88 -39.63
N THR A 176 24.79 -16.21 -40.75
CA THR A 176 23.63 -17.12 -40.75
C THR A 176 24.03 -18.52 -40.30
N GLU A 177 23.08 -19.31 -39.81
CA GLU A 177 23.34 -20.66 -39.29
C GLU A 177 23.95 -21.61 -40.33
N ASP A 178 23.62 -21.43 -41.60
CA ASP A 178 24.19 -22.17 -42.74
C ASP A 178 25.62 -21.73 -43.10
N GLY A 179 26.14 -20.65 -42.50
CA GLY A 179 27.49 -20.12 -42.72
C GLY A 179 27.68 -19.45 -44.09
N HIS A 180 26.62 -19.33 -44.90
CA HIS A 180 26.70 -18.83 -46.27
C HIS A 180 26.14 -17.41 -46.45
N GLY A 181 25.59 -16.82 -45.39
CA GLY A 181 25.03 -15.48 -45.40
C GLY A 181 25.46 -14.64 -44.19
N PHE A 182 25.18 -13.34 -44.29
CA PHE A 182 25.44 -12.36 -43.25
C PHE A 182 24.16 -11.56 -42.99
N SER A 183 23.60 -11.73 -41.79
CA SER A 183 22.44 -10.99 -41.31
C SER A 183 22.92 -9.69 -40.67
N VAL A 184 22.50 -8.55 -41.23
CA VAL A 184 22.80 -7.24 -40.66
C VAL A 184 21.96 -7.06 -39.40
N GLY A 185 22.61 -7.01 -38.23
CA GLY A 185 21.93 -6.86 -36.95
C GLY A 185 21.73 -5.41 -36.54
N ALA A 186 22.70 -4.54 -36.84
CA ALA A 186 22.64 -3.12 -36.51
C ALA A 186 23.47 -2.25 -37.47
N THR A 187 23.03 -1.02 -37.66
CA THR A 187 23.70 0.00 -38.48
C THR A 187 23.66 1.35 -37.76
N SER A 188 24.77 2.07 -37.75
CA SER A 188 24.91 3.39 -37.13
C SER A 188 25.56 4.36 -38.11
N GLY A 189 24.86 5.46 -38.41
CA GLY A 189 25.26 6.48 -39.39
C GLY A 189 24.12 6.86 -40.35
N PRO A 190 24.38 7.69 -41.38
CA PRO A 190 23.37 8.12 -42.34
C PRO A 190 22.80 6.93 -43.13
N ALA A 191 21.49 6.94 -43.42
CA ALA A 191 20.83 5.81 -44.08
C ALA A 191 21.39 5.54 -45.49
N GLU A 192 21.79 6.58 -46.21
CA GLU A 192 22.43 6.53 -47.53
C GLU A 192 23.81 5.85 -47.53
N ALA A 193 24.40 5.67 -46.35
CA ALA A 193 25.70 5.04 -46.19
C ALA A 193 25.63 3.51 -46.19
N PHE A 194 24.42 2.92 -46.17
CA PHE A 194 24.22 1.48 -46.13
C PHE A 194 23.57 0.97 -47.41
N SER A 195 24.17 -0.05 -48.02
CA SER A 195 23.56 -0.80 -49.13
C SER A 195 22.55 -1.83 -48.63
N PHE A 196 22.66 -2.25 -47.36
CA PHE A 196 21.74 -3.17 -46.70
C PHE A 196 21.43 -2.65 -45.28
N GLY A 197 20.15 -2.60 -44.92
CA GLY A 197 19.70 -2.13 -43.60
C GLY A 197 19.68 -3.24 -42.55
N SER A 198 19.49 -2.86 -41.28
CA SER A 198 19.23 -3.81 -40.20
C SER A 198 18.06 -4.75 -40.53
N GLY A 199 18.22 -6.03 -40.21
CA GLY A 199 17.28 -7.12 -40.51
C GLY A 199 17.41 -7.75 -41.91
N GLN A 200 18.30 -7.24 -42.77
CA GLN A 200 18.53 -7.81 -44.10
C GLN A 200 19.67 -8.84 -44.10
N THR A 201 19.48 -9.91 -44.87
CA THR A 201 20.49 -10.98 -45.03
C THR A 201 21.13 -10.92 -46.41
N ILE A 202 22.46 -10.93 -46.42
CA ILE A 202 23.28 -10.89 -47.62
C ILE A 202 23.84 -12.29 -47.92
N PRO A 203 23.56 -12.89 -49.09
CA PRO A 203 24.15 -14.17 -49.47
C PRO A 203 25.61 -14.03 -49.94
N GLY A 204 26.43 -15.05 -49.63
CA GLY A 204 27.81 -15.19 -50.14
C GLY A 204 28.85 -14.30 -49.46
N PHE A 205 28.74 -14.08 -48.14
CA PHE A 205 29.61 -13.18 -47.37
C PHE A 205 30.74 -13.83 -46.50
N PRO A 206 31.20 -15.10 -46.65
CA PRO A 206 32.24 -15.61 -45.73
C PRO A 206 33.64 -15.00 -45.92
N GLU A 207 33.96 -14.47 -47.09
CA GLU A 207 35.36 -14.11 -47.44
C GLU A 207 35.87 -12.82 -46.75
N CYS A 208 34.99 -11.94 -46.28
CA CYS A 208 35.36 -10.68 -45.62
C CYS A 208 35.59 -10.80 -44.11
N ILE A 209 35.15 -11.88 -43.46
CA ILE A 209 35.11 -11.94 -41.98
C ILE A 209 36.46 -12.42 -41.39
N GLY A 210 37.35 -12.97 -42.21
CA GLY A 210 38.62 -13.55 -41.76
C GLY A 210 39.79 -12.58 -41.61
N CYS A 211 39.74 -11.39 -42.22
CA CYS A 211 40.87 -10.47 -42.25
C CYS A 211 40.54 -9.16 -41.50
N CYS A 212 41.27 -8.89 -40.41
CA CYS A 212 41.38 -7.54 -39.86
C CYS A 212 41.98 -6.62 -40.93
N THR A 213 41.13 -6.05 -41.78
CA THR A 213 41.60 -5.25 -42.91
C THR A 213 41.53 -3.80 -42.51
N VAL A 214 42.65 -3.24 -42.05
CA VAL A 214 42.85 -1.79 -42.00
C VAL A 214 43.36 -1.39 -43.37
N SER A 215 42.48 -0.85 -44.20
CA SER A 215 42.89 -0.26 -45.48
C SER A 215 42.83 1.25 -45.36
N LYS A 216 43.98 1.90 -45.58
CA LYS A 216 44.07 3.35 -45.73
C LYS A 216 44.55 3.64 -47.15
N GLU A 217 43.62 4.22 -47.92
CA GLU A 217 43.81 5.01 -49.14
C GLU A 217 44.06 4.39 -50.53
N ASN A 218 43.37 5.06 -51.47
CA ASN A 218 43.62 5.26 -52.90
C ASN A 218 43.38 4.11 -53.88
N GLY A 219 42.18 4.12 -54.48
CA GLY A 219 42.03 3.83 -55.91
C GLY A 219 42.23 2.37 -56.36
N GLY A 220 42.13 1.39 -55.46
CA GLY A 220 41.99 -0.02 -55.85
C GLY A 220 40.65 -0.29 -56.55
N PRO A 221 40.57 -1.30 -57.43
CA PRO A 221 39.41 -1.48 -58.31
C PRO A 221 38.12 -1.57 -57.51
N LYS A 222 37.00 -1.11 -58.09
CA LYS A 222 35.62 -1.15 -57.56
C LYS A 222 35.09 -2.55 -57.17
N ASN A 223 35.99 -3.54 -57.07
CA ASN A 223 35.78 -4.96 -56.84
C ASN A 223 36.86 -5.54 -55.91
N SER A 224 37.38 -4.78 -54.94
CA SER A 224 38.23 -5.37 -53.91
C SER A 224 37.42 -6.33 -53.06
N THR A 225 37.76 -7.61 -53.13
CA THR A 225 37.16 -8.78 -52.46
C THR A 225 37.07 -8.68 -50.92
N PHE A 226 37.51 -7.56 -50.32
CA PHE A 226 37.71 -7.36 -48.88
C PHE A 226 36.96 -6.13 -48.30
N ALA A 227 36.03 -5.54 -49.07
CA ALA A 227 35.22 -4.40 -48.61
C ALA A 227 33.88 -4.86 -47.99
N CYS A 228 33.46 -4.23 -46.89
CA CYS A 228 32.19 -4.54 -46.27
C CYS A 228 31.03 -4.19 -47.21
N ARG A 229 30.34 -5.20 -47.75
CA ARG A 229 29.20 -5.02 -48.67
C ARG A 229 27.96 -4.38 -48.03
N VAL A 230 27.91 -4.27 -46.71
CA VAL A 230 26.83 -3.59 -45.97
C VAL A 230 26.95 -2.08 -46.14
N ILE A 231 28.18 -1.55 -46.17
CA ILE A 231 28.49 -0.13 -46.23
C ILE A 231 28.73 0.27 -47.68
N ASN A 232 28.14 1.39 -48.10
CA ASN A 232 28.34 1.98 -49.41
C ASN A 232 29.82 2.36 -49.60
N GLY A 233 30.38 2.09 -50.78
CA GLY A 233 31.80 2.35 -51.09
C GLY A 233 32.23 3.81 -50.90
N ASP A 234 31.31 4.77 -50.98
CA ASP A 234 31.59 6.17 -50.70
C ASP A 234 32.02 6.43 -49.24
N TYR A 235 31.70 5.50 -48.32
CA TYR A 235 32.02 5.55 -46.89
C TYR A 235 33.13 4.55 -46.50
N LEU A 236 33.93 4.10 -47.47
CA LEU A 236 35.02 3.12 -47.26
C LEU A 236 36.40 3.66 -47.67
N LYS A 237 36.66 4.97 -47.59
CA LYS A 237 38.01 5.54 -47.84
C LYS A 237 39.04 5.03 -46.85
N ALA A 238 38.61 4.88 -45.61
CA ALA A 238 39.28 4.09 -44.60
C ALA A 238 38.24 3.12 -44.01
N GLN A 239 38.61 1.86 -43.86
CA GLN A 239 37.74 0.86 -43.27
C GLN A 239 38.48 -0.01 -42.27
N LEU A 240 37.73 -0.50 -41.29
CA LEU A 240 38.16 -1.52 -40.35
C LEU A 240 37.04 -2.55 -40.22
N ALA A 241 37.34 -3.80 -40.56
CA ALA A 241 36.46 -4.94 -40.33
C ALA A 241 37.07 -5.86 -39.29
N VAL A 242 36.34 -6.17 -38.22
CA VAL A 242 36.78 -7.00 -37.11
C VAL A 242 35.83 -8.18 -36.93
N PRO A 243 36.34 -9.43 -36.91
CA PRO A 243 35.49 -10.59 -36.64
C PRO A 243 34.98 -10.60 -35.20
N LEU A 244 33.69 -10.85 -35.04
CA LEU A 244 33.09 -11.23 -33.77
C LEU A 244 33.33 -12.73 -33.57
N LYS A 245 34.09 -13.10 -32.54
CA LYS A 245 34.39 -14.51 -32.22
C LYS A 245 33.81 -14.89 -30.87
N THR A 246 33.23 -16.08 -30.81
CA THR A 246 32.95 -16.76 -29.54
C THR A 246 33.79 -18.03 -29.48
N ARG A 247 34.68 -18.12 -28.48
CA ARG A 247 35.76 -19.13 -28.45
C ARG A 247 36.55 -19.09 -29.77
N ASP A 248 36.66 -20.21 -30.47
CA ASP A 248 37.39 -20.31 -31.75
C ASP A 248 36.48 -20.16 -32.99
N LYS A 249 35.19 -19.85 -32.81
CA LYS A 249 34.22 -19.71 -33.91
C LYS A 249 33.93 -18.23 -34.18
N VAL A 250 34.11 -17.83 -35.43
CA VAL A 250 33.62 -16.55 -35.95
C VAL A 250 32.09 -16.62 -36.05
N ILE A 251 31.40 -15.68 -35.41
CA ILE A 251 29.94 -15.56 -35.37
C ILE A 251 29.40 -14.37 -36.14
N GLY A 252 30.27 -13.45 -36.57
CA GLY A 252 29.86 -12.23 -37.26
C GLY A 252 31.02 -11.27 -37.48
N ALA A 253 30.69 -10.02 -37.83
CA ALA A 253 31.65 -8.96 -38.06
C ALA A 253 31.11 -7.61 -37.58
N LEU A 254 32.01 -6.80 -37.03
CA LEU A 254 31.82 -5.36 -36.87
C LEU A 254 32.65 -4.65 -37.94
N CYS A 255 32.00 -3.83 -38.75
CA CYS A 255 32.61 -3.06 -39.82
C CYS A 255 32.42 -1.58 -39.52
N VAL A 256 33.49 -0.80 -39.58
CA VAL A 256 33.43 0.67 -39.49
C VAL A 256 34.11 1.29 -40.70
N GLY A 257 33.62 2.44 -41.12
CA GLY A 257 34.07 3.12 -42.33
C GLY A 257 33.99 4.63 -42.23
N ASN A 258 34.87 5.30 -42.97
CA ASN A 258 34.90 6.74 -43.15
C ASN A 258 34.80 7.12 -44.62
N ARG A 259 34.17 8.28 -44.85
CA ARG A 259 34.02 8.92 -46.15
C ARG A 259 35.28 9.65 -46.61
#